data_AF-A0AA96QVF4-F1
#
_entry.id   AF-A0AA96QVF4-F1
#
_cell.length_a   1.000
_cell.length_b   1.000
_cell.length_c   1.000
_cell.angle_alpha   90.00
_cell.angle_beta   90.00
_cell.angle_gamma   90.00
#
_symmetry.space_group_name_H-M   'P 1'
#
loop_
_entity.id
_entity.type
_entity.pdbx_description
1 polymer ?
#
loop_
_entity_poly.entity_id
_entity_poly.type
_entity_poly.pdbx_seq_one_letter_code
_entity_poly.pdbx_strand_id
1 'polypeptide(L)'
;MRVLSAEHGLLRPESLVGTYEHKLRSRGEALALQARVAKRLTVDLRAGALRHVLVVLEPLYVTAAECLFDYAPPLALTLLPNPGDWSGANAVLTRWGWL
;
A
#
# COMPACT_ATOMS: atom_id res chain seq x y z
N MET A 1 3.89 9.47 0.94
CA MET A 1 2.84 8.48 0.69
C MET A 1 3.39 7.40 -0.22
N ARG A 2 2.94 6.17 -0.04
CA ARG A 2 3.04 5.09 -1.01
C ARG A 2 1.66 4.49 -1.23
N VAL A 3 1.45 3.95 -2.42
CA VAL A 3 0.24 3.20 -2.81
C VAL A 3 0.62 1.74 -2.97
N LEU A 4 -0.14 0.84 -2.36
CA LEU A 4 0.02 -0.61 -2.56
C LEU A 4 -0.71 -1.05 -3.84
N SER A 5 -0.02 -1.80 -4.69
CA SER A 5 -0.43 -2.30 -6.00
C SER A 5 -0.09 -3.78 -6.09
N ALA A 6 -1.00 -4.61 -6.59
CA ALA A 6 -0.72 -6.04 -6.76
C ALA A 6 0.35 -6.32 -7.82
N GLU A 7 0.27 -5.63 -8.95
CA GLU A 7 1.25 -5.80 -10.02
C GLU A 7 2.63 -5.26 -9.58
N HIS A 8 2.65 -4.05 -9.00
CA HIS A 8 3.88 -3.26 -8.83
C HIS A 8 4.42 -3.18 -7.40
N GLY A 9 3.72 -3.73 -6.40
CA GLY A 9 4.13 -3.60 -5.00
C GLY A 9 3.85 -2.20 -4.46
N LEU A 10 4.88 -1.47 -4.03
CA LEU A 10 4.70 -0.11 -3.51
C LEU A 10 5.10 0.94 -4.54
N LEU A 11 4.13 1.77 -4.90
CA LEU A 11 4.30 2.87 -5.84
C LEU A 11 4.54 4.18 -5.11
N ARG A 12 5.41 5.01 -5.67
CA ARG A 12 5.48 6.44 -5.36
C ARG A 12 4.36 7.18 -6.09
N PRO A 13 3.87 8.31 -5.57
CA PRO A 13 2.86 9.14 -6.24
C PRO A 13 3.25 9.53 -7.68
N GLU A 14 4.54 9.73 -7.93
CA GLU A 14 5.09 10.16 -9.22
C GLU A 14 5.41 8.98 -10.15
N SER A 15 5.11 7.74 -9.74
CA SER A 15 5.39 6.55 -10.56
C SER A 15 4.42 6.53 -11.75
N LEU A 16 4.96 6.56 -12.96
CA LEU A 16 4.16 6.33 -14.16
C LEU A 16 3.84 4.83 -14.26
N VAL A 17 2.55 4.51 -14.30
CA VAL A 17 2.05 3.13 -14.37
C VAL A 17 1.02 3.06 -15.49
N GLY A 18 1.14 2.05 -16.37
CA GLY A 18 0.11 1.77 -17.36
C GLY A 18 -1.15 1.22 -16.70
N THR A 19 -2.28 1.25 -17.41
CA THR A 19 -3.49 0.54 -16.98
C THR A 19 -3.22 -0.95 -16.89
N TYR A 20 -3.52 -1.56 -15.74
CA TYR A 20 -3.39 -3.00 -15.53
C TYR A 20 -4.57 -3.51 -14.71
N GLU A 21 -4.98 -4.76 -14.95
CA GLU A 21 -5.92 -5.49 -14.10
C GLU A 21 -5.24 -6.75 -13.55
N HIS A 22 -4.57 -6.60 -12.41
CA HIS A 22 -3.93 -7.72 -11.71
C HIS A 22 -4.57 -7.88 -10.34
N LYS A 23 -5.65 -8.66 -10.29
CA LYS A 23 -6.28 -9.04 -9.01
C LYS A 23 -5.49 -10.17 -8.39
N LEU A 24 -5.26 -10.11 -7.07
CA LEU A 24 -4.77 -11.27 -6.32
C LEU A 24 -5.86 -12.34 -6.33
N ARG A 25 -5.55 -13.53 -6.83
CA ARG A 25 -6.48 -14.66 -6.98
C ARG A 25 -6.21 -15.77 -5.97
N SER A 26 -5.05 -15.73 -5.29
CA SER A 26 -4.68 -16.75 -4.31
C SER A 26 -3.88 -16.19 -3.14
N ARG A 27 -3.85 -16.95 -2.04
CA ARG A 27 -2.98 -16.68 -0.90
C ARG A 27 -1.49 -16.73 -1.28
N GLY A 28 -1.11 -17.60 -2.22
CA GLY A 28 0.27 -17.70 -2.71
C GLY A 28 0.73 -16.40 -3.39
N GLU A 29 -0.12 -15.81 -4.23
CA GLU A 29 0.15 -14.51 -4.86
C GLU A 29 0.25 -13.39 -3.82
N ALA A 30 -0.60 -13.41 -2.79
CA ALA A 30 -0.53 -12.43 -1.70
C ALA A 30 0.80 -12.52 -0.91
N LEU A 31 1.29 -13.74 -0.62
CA LEU A 31 2.57 -13.95 0.07
C LEU A 31 3.76 -13.52 -0.80
N ALA A 32 3.72 -13.81 -2.10
CA ALA A 32 4.75 -13.36 -3.03
C ALA A 32 4.80 -11.82 -3.11
N LEU A 33 3.64 -11.17 -3.12
CA LEU A 33 3.53 -9.72 -3.06
C LEU A 33 4.08 -9.16 -1.74
N GLN A 34 3.73 -9.75 -0.60
CA GLN A 34 4.23 -9.37 0.73
C GLN A 34 5.75 -9.31 0.78
N ALA A 35 6.44 -10.32 0.23
CA ALA A 35 7.89 -10.37 0.20
C ALA A 35 8.51 -9.20 -0.61
N ARG A 36 7.90 -8.84 -1.75
CA ARG A 36 8.34 -7.69 -2.57
C ARG A 36 8.10 -6.36 -1.86
N VAL A 37 6.93 -6.22 -1.22
CA VAL A 37 6.54 -5.04 -0.43
C VAL A 37 7.51 -4.83 0.72
N ALA A 38 7.76 -5.86 1.52
CA ALA A 38 8.67 -5.81 2.67
C ALA A 38 10.07 -5.33 2.26
N LYS A 39 10.64 -5.92 1.21
CA LYS A 39 11.97 -5.53 0.69
C LYS A 39 12.04 -4.05 0.32
N ARG A 40 11.00 -3.51 -0.34
CA ARG A 40 10.94 -2.11 -0.76
C ARG A 40 10.74 -1.17 0.42
N LEU A 41 9.91 -1.58 1.39
CA LEU A 41 9.64 -0.82 2.61
C LEU A 41 10.90 -0.64 3.45
N THR A 42 11.71 -1.69 3.64
CA THR A 42 12.97 -1.61 4.39
C THR A 42 13.93 -0.58 3.79
N VAL A 43 14.01 -0.49 2.46
CA VAL A 43 14.86 0.49 1.76
C VAL A 43 14.33 1.90 1.97
N ASP A 44 13.03 2.12 1.75
CA ASP A 44 12.42 3.45 1.86
C ASP A 44 12.40 3.99 3.30
N LEU A 45 12.26 3.13 4.31
CA LEU A 45 12.34 3.50 5.73
C LEU A 45 13.75 3.96 6.12
N ARG A 46 14.79 3.25 5.67
CA ARG A 46 16.19 3.66 5.90
C ARG A 46 16.52 5.02 5.29
N ALA A 47 15.83 5.41 4.22
CA ALA A 47 15.99 6.72 3.59
C ALA A 47 15.28 7.87 4.32
N GLY A 48 14.51 7.60 5.39
CA GLY A 48 13.90 8.62 6.26
C GLY A 48 12.73 9.43 5.65
N ALA A 49 12.38 9.19 4.39
CA ALA A 49 11.38 9.96 3.65
C ALA A 49 9.95 9.37 3.73
N LEU A 50 9.80 8.14 4.26
CA LEU A 50 8.52 7.43 4.26
C LEU A 50 7.80 7.57 5.61
N ARG A 51 6.74 8.40 5.66
CA ARG A 51 5.93 8.63 6.87
C ARG A 51 4.53 8.00 6.84
N HIS A 52 3.98 7.78 5.65
CA HIS A 52 2.58 7.34 5.47
C HIS A 52 2.46 6.35 4.30
N VAL A 53 1.68 5.28 4.51
CA VAL A 53 1.30 4.29 3.49
C VAL A 53 -0.22 4.18 3.49
N LEU A 54 -0.86 4.44 2.34
CA LEU A 54 -2.30 4.23 2.15
C LEU A 54 -2.54 2.86 1.56
N VAL A 55 -3.49 2.14 2.15
CA VAL A 55 -3.80 0.76 1.81
C VAL A 55 -5.31 0.68 1.55
N VAL A 56 -5.69 0.45 0.28
CA VAL A 56 -7.08 0.40 -0.20
C VAL A 56 -7.32 -0.97 -0.81
N LEU A 57 -8.06 -1.85 -0.14
CA LEU A 57 -7.90 -3.29 -0.40
C LEU A 57 -9.18 -4.13 -0.46
N GLU A 58 -9.18 -5.08 -1.41
CA GLU A 58 -9.92 -6.34 -1.35
C GLU A 58 -9.25 -7.31 -0.33
N PRO A 59 -9.96 -8.30 0.25
CA PRO A 59 -9.49 -9.07 1.41
C PRO A 59 -8.10 -9.74 1.28
N LEU A 60 -7.76 -10.27 0.10
CA LEU A 60 -6.47 -10.95 -0.10
C LEU A 60 -5.26 -10.02 -0.05
N TYR A 61 -5.46 -8.74 -0.30
CA TYR A 61 -4.39 -7.78 -0.16
C TYR A 61 -4.08 -7.47 1.30
N VAL A 62 -5.00 -7.73 2.24
CA VAL A 62 -4.75 -7.52 3.67
C VAL A 62 -3.61 -8.44 4.12
N THR A 63 -3.57 -9.68 3.61
CA THR A 63 -2.45 -10.60 3.80
C THR A 63 -1.15 -10.05 3.22
N ALA A 64 -1.19 -9.44 2.04
CA ALA A 64 0.01 -8.83 1.45
C ALA A 64 0.51 -7.61 2.25
N ALA A 65 -0.41 -6.87 2.86
CA ALA A 65 -0.15 -5.69 3.67
C ALA A 65 0.21 -6.00 5.12
N GLU A 66 0.10 -7.26 5.56
CA GLU A 66 0.34 -7.65 6.96
C GLU A 66 1.75 -7.28 7.43
N CYS A 67 2.75 -7.39 6.55
CA CYS A 67 4.12 -6.99 6.86
C CYS A 67 4.26 -5.50 7.23
N LEU A 68 3.30 -4.64 6.92
CA LEU A 68 3.35 -3.22 7.27
C LEU A 68 3.18 -3.00 8.78
N PHE A 69 2.49 -3.91 9.48
CA PHE A 69 2.28 -3.81 10.93
C PHE A 69 3.59 -3.97 11.70
N ASP A 70 4.55 -4.75 11.18
CA ASP A 70 5.87 -4.93 11.79
C ASP A 70 6.70 -3.64 11.84
N TYR A 71 6.33 -2.64 11.03
CA TYR A 71 7.01 -1.33 10.95
C TYR A 71 6.19 -0.18 11.54
N ALA A 72 5.06 -0.50 12.18
CA ALA A 72 4.22 0.45 12.89
C ALA A 72 4.36 0.21 14.41
N PRO A 73 4.82 1.20 15.21
CA PRO A 73 5.38 2.51 14.82
C PRO A 73 6.78 2.40 14.18
N PRO A 74 7.25 3.41 13.41
CA PRO A 74 6.72 4.78 13.28
C PRO A 74 5.75 5.03 12.11
N LEU A 75 5.44 4.02 11.29
CA LEU A 75 4.50 4.16 10.18
C LEU A 75 3.05 4.34 10.68
N ALA A 76 2.38 5.40 10.23
CA ALA A 76 0.94 5.54 10.42
C ALA A 76 0.19 4.80 9.29
N LEU A 77 -0.58 3.78 9.66
CA LEU A 77 -1.39 2.98 8.74
C LEU A 77 -2.84 3.46 8.76
N THR A 78 -3.45 3.62 7.59
CA THR A 78 -4.90 3.82 7.45
C THR A 78 -5.44 2.81 6.46
N LEU A 79 -6.39 1.99 6.93
CA LEU A 79 -7.02 0.92 6.17
C LEU A 79 -8.42 1.37 5.75
N LEU A 80 -8.72 1.29 4.46
CA LEU A 80 -10.07 1.45 3.95
C LEU A 80 -10.65 0.08 3.58
N PRO A 81 -11.76 -0.35 4.21
CA PRO A 81 -12.29 -1.71 4.05
C PRO A 81 -13.01 -1.92 2.71
N ASN A 82 -13.39 -0.84 2.03
CA ASN A 82 -14.03 -0.89 0.73
C ASN A 82 -13.09 -0.28 -0.34
N PRO A 83 -12.58 -1.09 -1.28
CA PRO A 83 -11.68 -0.59 -2.33
C PRO A 83 -12.37 0.32 -3.35
N GLY A 84 -13.71 0.32 -3.41
CA GLY A 84 -14.50 1.23 -4.24
C GLY A 84 -14.83 2.57 -3.58
N ASP A 85 -14.50 2.77 -2.30
CA ASP A 85 -14.79 4.02 -1.60
C ASP A 85 -13.74 5.11 -1.89
N TRP A 86 -13.86 5.69 -3.08
CA TRP A 86 -13.00 6.80 -3.47
C TRP A 86 -13.21 8.04 -2.60
N SER A 87 -14.42 8.26 -2.07
CA SER A 87 -14.69 9.42 -1.20
C SER A 87 -13.91 9.32 0.12
N GLY A 88 -13.87 8.13 0.71
CA GLY A 88 -13.09 7.83 1.91
C GLY A 88 -11.58 7.95 1.65
N ALA A 89 -11.11 7.44 0.50
CA ALA A 89 -9.72 7.61 0.10
C ALA A 89 -9.35 9.09 -0.04
N ASN A 90 -10.20 9.87 -0.71
CA ASN A 90 -10.00 11.30 -0.91
C ASN A 90 -9.91 12.05 0.42
N ALA A 91 -10.81 11.76 1.37
CA ALA A 91 -10.81 12.38 2.70
C ALA A 91 -9.52 12.09 3.49
N VAL A 92 -9.00 10.86 3.41
CA VAL A 92 -7.74 10.49 4.06
C VAL A 92 -6.56 11.24 3.45
N LEU A 93 -6.51 11.35 2.12
CA LEU A 93 -5.47 12.08 1.39
C LEU A 93 -5.48 13.57 1.72
N THR A 94 -6.65 14.21 1.73
CA THR A 94 -6.81 15.62 2.14
C THR A 94 -6.34 15.83 3.58
N ARG A 95 -6.72 14.94 4.51
CA ARG A 95 -6.26 15.02 5.91
C ARG A 95 -4.75 14.93 6.05
N TRP A 96 -4.07 14.21 5.16
CA TRP A 96 -2.62 14.12 5.14
C TRP A 96 -1.95 15.32 4.43
N GLY A 97 -2.72 16.22 3.82
CA GLY A 97 -2.22 17.38 3.07
C GLY A 97 -1.71 17.03 1.66
N TRP A 98 -2.22 15.95 1.07
CA TRP A 98 -1.80 15.46 -0.26
C TRP A 98 -2.71 15.93 -1.40
N LEU A 99 -3.90 16.43 -1.06
CA LEU A 99 -4.92 17.01 -1.92
C LEU A 99 -5.42 18.29 -1.26
#